data_AF-A0A6H0WFD0-F1
#
_entry.id   AF-A0A6H0WFD0-F1
#
_cell.length_a   1.000
_cell.length_b   1.000
_cell.length_c   1.000
_cell.angle_alpha   90.00
_cell.angle_beta   90.00
_cell.angle_gamma   90.00
#
_symmetry.space_group_name_H-M   'P 1'
#
loop_
_entity.id
_entity.type
_entity.pdbx_description
1 polymer ?
#
loop_
_entity_poly.entity_id
_entity_poly.type
_entity_poly.pdbx_seq_one_letter_code
_entity_poly.pdbx_strand_id
1 'polypeptide(L)'
;MKRIKNNIITMFIAAVVISLAGTAEAAEKQQQPPANVTLTDQQKKVIEKLEADILKKRKDVISKYVQYGVLPKERGEHIKNHMDKHFEMLKQNGFVPKPHPHVHTFEKRH
;
A
#
# COMPACT_ATOMS: atom_id res chain seq x y z
N MET A 1 -2.50 30.38 62.90
CA MET A 1 -1.92 31.62 62.30
C MET A 1 -0.64 31.21 61.60
N LYS A 2 -0.39 31.33 60.29
CA LYS A 2 -0.88 32.16 59.18
C LYS A 2 -0.73 31.29 57.92
N ARG A 3 -1.80 31.03 57.17
CA ARG A 3 -2.10 31.69 55.87
C ARG A 3 -0.85 31.80 54.98
N ILE A 4 -0.78 30.93 53.97
CA ILE A 4 -0.28 31.08 52.58
C ILE A 4 -0.10 29.64 52.05
N LYS A 5 -1.24 28.97 51.85
CA LYS A 5 -1.38 27.84 50.94
C LYS A 5 -2.61 28.23 50.12
N ASN A 6 -2.50 28.17 48.79
CA ASN A 6 -3.52 28.58 47.81
C ASN A 6 -3.31 29.97 47.16
N ASN A 7 -2.12 30.24 46.60
CA ASN A 7 -1.94 31.23 45.51
C ASN A 7 -0.63 31.03 44.74
N ILE A 8 -0.35 29.79 44.30
CA ILE A 8 0.70 29.49 43.30
C ILE A 8 0.10 28.75 42.08
N ILE A 9 -1.22 28.49 42.09
CA ILE A 9 -1.95 27.78 41.03
C ILE A 9 -2.72 28.79 40.16
N THR A 10 -2.12 29.94 39.84
CA THR A 10 -2.74 30.96 38.95
C THR A 10 -1.71 31.76 38.16
N MET A 11 -0.48 31.25 38.00
CA MET A 11 0.56 31.93 37.23
C MET A 11 1.40 30.94 36.41
N PHE A 12 0.76 29.99 35.71
CA PHE A 12 1.38 29.11 34.71
C PHE A 12 0.43 28.74 33.56
N ILE A 13 -0.57 29.59 33.27
CA ILE A 13 -1.53 29.35 32.17
C ILE A 13 -1.17 30.15 30.88
N ALA A 14 -0.09 30.94 30.87
CA ALA A 14 0.21 31.84 29.76
C ALA A 14 1.33 31.39 28.79
N ALA A 15 1.81 30.13 28.83
CA ALA A 15 2.98 29.73 28.03
C ALA A 15 2.95 28.29 27.46
N VAL A 16 1.77 27.75 27.08
CA VAL A 16 1.68 26.43 26.40
C VAL A 16 0.82 26.47 25.13
N VAL A 17 0.53 27.66 24.58
CA VAL A 17 -0.26 27.77 23.32
C VAL A 17 0.63 27.90 22.07
N ILE A 18 1.97 27.93 22.21
CA ILE A 18 2.91 28.03 21.08
C ILE A 18 3.64 26.69 20.84
N SER A 19 2.89 25.58 20.84
CA SER A 19 3.43 24.26 20.45
C SER A 19 2.67 23.63 19.28
N LEU A 20 1.67 24.31 18.73
CA LEU A 20 0.83 23.83 17.63
C LEU A 20 1.26 24.31 16.23
N ALA A 21 2.45 24.92 16.10
CA ALA A 21 2.91 25.53 14.85
C ALA A 21 4.28 25.02 14.37
N GLY A 22 4.77 23.88 14.85
CA GLY A 22 6.13 23.44 14.52
C GLY A 22 6.36 21.93 14.58
N THR A 23 5.74 21.16 13.67
CA THR A 23 6.27 19.87 13.16
C THR A 23 5.66 19.45 11.80
N ALA A 24 5.06 20.37 11.03
CA ALA A 24 4.59 20.05 9.67
C ALA A 24 5.75 19.92 8.64
N GLU A 25 7.00 20.12 9.04
CA GLU A 25 8.17 20.11 8.15
C GLU A 25 8.95 18.77 8.16
N ALA A 26 8.46 17.71 8.81
CA ALA A 26 9.19 16.45 8.94
C ALA A 26 8.69 15.26 8.11
N ALA A 27 7.71 15.44 7.21
CA ALA A 27 7.10 14.33 6.46
C ALA A 27 7.24 14.41 4.93
N GLU A 28 8.11 15.26 4.38
CA GLU A 28 8.49 15.24 2.96
C GLU A 28 9.85 14.58 2.70
N LYS A 29 10.20 13.54 3.48
CA LYS A 29 11.18 12.56 2.99
C LYS A 29 10.55 11.87 1.78
N GLN A 30 10.91 12.33 0.59
CA GLN A 30 10.74 11.60 -0.67
C GLN A 30 11.11 10.14 -0.42
N GLN A 31 10.10 9.27 -0.36
CA GLN A 31 10.31 7.83 -0.26
C GLN A 31 10.87 7.38 -1.60
N GLN A 32 12.20 7.43 -1.74
CA GLN A 32 12.87 6.66 -2.78
C GLN A 32 12.44 5.19 -2.59
N PRO A 33 11.98 4.51 -3.65
CA PRO A 33 11.57 3.11 -3.51
C PRO A 33 12.72 2.33 -2.89
N PRO A 34 12.47 1.52 -1.84
CA PRO A 34 13.53 0.81 -1.15
C PRO A 34 14.25 -0.10 -2.15
N ALA A 35 15.55 0.14 -2.32
CA ALA A 35 16.37 -0.63 -3.24
C ALA A 35 16.46 -2.10 -2.78
N ASN A 36 16.15 -3.03 -3.69
CA ASN A 36 16.44 -4.46 -3.61
C ASN A 36 16.00 -5.18 -2.32
N VAL A 37 14.71 -5.12 -2.00
CA VAL A 37 14.13 -5.91 -0.90
C VAL A 37 14.04 -7.39 -1.32
N THR A 38 14.59 -8.29 -0.49
CA THR A 38 14.41 -9.75 -0.63
C THR A 38 13.50 -10.26 0.47
N LEU A 39 12.48 -11.04 0.12
CA LEU A 39 11.56 -11.66 1.07
C LEU A 39 12.11 -12.97 1.63
N THR A 40 11.79 -13.27 2.88
CA THR A 40 11.99 -14.59 3.50
C THR A 40 11.04 -15.63 2.90
N ASP A 41 11.36 -16.92 3.05
CA ASP A 41 10.51 -17.99 2.52
C ASP A 41 9.12 -18.04 3.17
N GLN A 42 9.03 -17.68 4.46
CA GLN A 42 7.74 -17.57 5.14
C GLN A 42 6.90 -16.43 4.55
N GLN A 43 7.50 -15.26 4.30
CA GLN A 43 6.82 -14.14 3.66
C GLN A 43 6.36 -14.49 2.24
N LYS A 44 7.22 -15.15 1.44
CA LYS A 44 6.86 -15.61 0.10
C LYS A 44 5.66 -16.55 0.11
N LYS A 45 5.61 -17.53 1.03
CA LYS A 45 4.47 -18.44 1.16
C LYS A 45 3.17 -17.72 1.51
N VAL A 46 3.23 -16.71 2.38
CA VAL A 46 2.06 -15.89 2.71
C VAL A 46 1.55 -15.16 1.46
N ILE A 47 2.44 -14.53 0.70
CA ILE A 47 2.06 -13.81 -0.51
C ILE A 47 1.58 -14.77 -1.61
N GLU A 48 2.25 -15.91 -1.81
CA GLU A 48 1.85 -16.93 -2.79
C GLU A 48 0.41 -17.39 -2.56
N LYS A 49 0.03 -17.62 -1.29
CA LYS A 49 -1.35 -17.97 -0.93
C LYS A 49 -2.34 -16.87 -1.28
N LEU A 50 -2.01 -15.61 -0.95
CA LEU A 50 -2.87 -14.47 -1.27
C LEU A 50 -3.04 -14.27 -2.78
N GLU A 51 -1.94 -14.35 -3.53
CA GLU A 51 -1.95 -14.23 -4.99
C GLU A 51 -2.72 -15.38 -5.65
N ALA A 52 -2.62 -16.61 -5.13
CA ALA A 52 -3.40 -17.75 -5.62
C ALA A 52 -4.91 -17.55 -5.40
N ASP A 53 -5.31 -17.04 -4.23
CA ASP A 53 -6.70 -16.71 -3.92
C ASP A 53 -7.23 -15.58 -4.83
N ILE A 54 -6.40 -14.56 -5.10
CA ILE A 54 -6.73 -13.46 -6.02
C ILE A 54 -6.88 -13.99 -7.44
N LEU A 55 -5.93 -14.81 -7.92
CA LEU A 55 -5.96 -15.42 -9.24
C LEU A 55 -7.27 -16.21 -9.43
N LYS A 56 -7.62 -17.07 -8.45
CA LYS A 56 -8.87 -17.82 -8.48
C LYS A 56 -10.09 -16.90 -8.59
N LYS A 57 -10.23 -15.92 -7.69
CA LYS A 57 -11.37 -14.99 -7.68
C LYS A 57 -11.47 -14.22 -8.99
N ARG A 58 -10.34 -13.79 -9.55
CA ARG A 58 -10.34 -13.06 -10.83
C ARG A 58 -10.71 -13.96 -12.01
N LYS A 59 -10.25 -15.22 -12.06
CA LYS A 59 -10.71 -16.20 -13.06
C LYS A 59 -12.22 -16.47 -12.96
N ASP A 60 -12.76 -16.51 -11.73
CA ASP A 60 -14.20 -16.63 -11.49
C ASP A 60 -14.96 -15.43 -12.08
N VAL A 61 -14.47 -14.20 -11.86
CA VAL A 61 -15.03 -12.97 -12.46
C VAL A 61 -15.00 -13.02 -14.00
N ILE A 62 -13.89 -13.41 -14.61
CA ILE A 62 -13.80 -13.53 -16.08
C ILE A 62 -14.81 -14.57 -16.60
N SER A 63 -14.97 -15.68 -15.90
CA SER A 63 -15.95 -16.69 -16.27
C SER A 63 -17.38 -16.17 -16.18
N LYS A 64 -17.68 -15.31 -15.19
CA LYS A 64 -18.97 -14.61 -15.11
C LYS A 64 -19.18 -13.61 -16.24
N TYR A 65 -18.16 -12.87 -16.66
CA TYR A 65 -18.29 -12.01 -17.84
C TYR A 65 -18.54 -12.78 -19.13
N VAL A 66 -17.95 -13.97 -19.29
CA VAL A 66 -18.29 -14.86 -20.41
C VAL A 66 -19.73 -15.35 -20.30
N GLN A 67 -20.15 -15.79 -19.11
CA GLN A 67 -21.51 -16.26 -18.85
C GLN A 67 -22.57 -15.17 -19.15
N TYR A 68 -22.29 -13.91 -18.81
CA TYR A 68 -23.22 -12.79 -19.00
C TYR A 68 -23.11 -12.14 -20.38
N GLY A 69 -22.28 -12.67 -21.28
CA GLY A 69 -22.13 -12.14 -22.64
C GLY A 69 -21.35 -10.82 -22.74
N VAL A 70 -20.73 -10.35 -21.65
CA VAL A 70 -19.87 -9.15 -21.63
C VAL A 70 -18.57 -9.42 -22.38
N LEU A 71 -18.12 -10.67 -22.41
CA LEU A 71 -16.84 -11.06 -22.98
C LEU A 71 -16.97 -12.33 -23.83
N PRO A 72 -16.41 -12.37 -25.05
CA PRO A 72 -16.34 -13.61 -25.83
C PRO A 72 -15.53 -14.70 -25.11
N LYS A 73 -15.92 -15.97 -25.29
CA LYS A 73 -15.27 -17.12 -24.64
C LYS A 73 -13.77 -17.19 -24.91
N GLU A 74 -13.36 -17.02 -26.17
CA GLU A 74 -11.95 -17.05 -26.58
C GLU A 74 -11.12 -15.98 -25.86
N ARG A 75 -11.67 -14.77 -25.77
CA ARG A 75 -11.02 -13.67 -25.05
C ARG A 75 -10.93 -13.96 -23.54
N GLY A 76 -11.93 -14.65 -22.99
CA GLY A 76 -11.95 -15.08 -21.59
C GLY A 76 -10.81 -16.03 -21.29
N GLU A 77 -10.63 -17.06 -22.12
CA GLU A 77 -9.53 -18.02 -21.98
C GLU A 77 -8.17 -17.36 -22.19
N HIS A 78 -8.04 -16.45 -23.16
CA HIS A 78 -6.80 -15.69 -23.33
C HIS A 78 -6.43 -14.88 -22.07
N ILE A 79 -7.40 -14.21 -21.45
CA ILE A 79 -7.16 -13.45 -20.21
C ILE A 79 -6.74 -14.40 -19.07
N LYS A 80 -7.44 -15.52 -18.88
CA LYS A 80 -7.08 -16.50 -17.84
C LYS A 80 -5.65 -17.03 -18.02
N ASN A 81 -5.27 -17.35 -19.26
CA ASN A 81 -3.91 -17.81 -19.58
C ASN A 81 -2.85 -16.73 -19.30
N HIS A 82 -3.15 -15.47 -19.62
CA HIS A 82 -2.26 -14.35 -19.30
C HIS A 82 -2.08 -14.18 -17.78
N MET A 83 -3.16 -14.36 -17.02
CA MET A 83 -3.10 -14.31 -15.56
C MET A 83 -2.24 -15.43 -14.96
N ASP A 84 -2.32 -16.65 -15.52
CA ASP A 84 -1.47 -17.76 -15.09
C ASP A 84 0.01 -17.46 -15.34
N LYS A 85 0.33 -16.95 -16.53
CA LYS A 85 1.70 -16.52 -16.86
C LYS A 85 2.19 -15.43 -15.90
N HIS A 86 1.32 -14.49 -15.54
CA HIS A 86 1.67 -13.43 -14.60
C HIS A 86 1.96 -13.98 -13.19
N PHE A 87 1.16 -14.93 -12.71
CA PHE A 87 1.39 -15.58 -11.43
C PHE A 87 2.75 -16.32 -11.41
N GLU A 88 3.08 -17.05 -12.48
CA GLU A 88 4.40 -17.69 -12.61
C GLU A 88 5.55 -16.66 -12.61
N MET A 89 5.38 -15.50 -13.26
CA MET A 89 6.37 -14.43 -13.20
C MET A 89 6.56 -13.86 -11.78
N LEU A 90 5.48 -13.73 -11.01
CA LEU A 90 5.55 -13.33 -9.60
C LEU A 90 6.28 -14.39 -8.77
N LYS A 91 6.06 -15.67 -9.05
CA LYS A 91 6.79 -16.74 -8.37
C LYS A 91 8.29 -16.70 -8.67
N GLN A 92 8.65 -16.51 -9.94
CA GLN A 92 10.03 -16.44 -10.40
C GLN A 92 10.78 -15.20 -9.86
N ASN A 93 10.09 -14.07 -9.67
CA ASN A 93 10.69 -12.85 -9.11
C ASN A 93 10.67 -12.82 -7.56
N GLY A 94 10.21 -13.89 -6.91
CA GLY A 94 10.14 -13.97 -5.45
C GLY A 94 9.06 -13.08 -4.84
N PHE A 95 8.00 -12.77 -5.59
CA PHE A 95 6.90 -11.88 -5.23
C PHE A 95 7.33 -10.44 -4.95
N VAL A 96 8.39 -9.97 -5.63
CA VAL A 96 8.88 -8.60 -5.54
C VAL A 96 8.55 -7.86 -6.84
N PRO A 97 7.64 -6.87 -6.82
CA PRO A 97 7.30 -6.10 -8.01
C PRO A 97 8.53 -5.41 -8.60
N LYS A 98 8.75 -5.60 -9.91
CA LYS A 98 9.81 -4.89 -10.63
C LYS A 98 9.38 -3.43 -10.84
N PRO A 99 10.28 -2.45 -10.66
CA PRO A 99 10.01 -1.07 -11.01
C PRO A 99 9.56 -0.98 -12.48
N HIS A 100 8.50 -0.23 -12.76
CA HIS A 100 8.11 0.04 -14.13
C HIS A 100 9.14 0.98 -14.78
N PRO A 101 9.57 0.71 -16.02
CA PRO A 101 10.58 1.52 -16.72
C PRO A 101 10.08 2.94 -17.05
N HIS A 102 8.76 3.16 -17.05
CA HIS A 102 8.17 4.48 -17.15
C HIS A 102 7.79 4.96 -15.75
N VAL A 103 8.64 5.79 -15.17
CA VAL A 103 8.29 6.58 -13.99
C VAL A 103 7.26 7.60 -14.43
N HIS A 104 5.98 7.33 -14.17
CA HIS A 104 4.99 8.40 -14.19
C HIS A 104 5.35 9.34 -13.04
N THR A 105 5.90 10.51 -13.37
CA THR A 105 5.96 11.61 -12.41
C THR A 105 4.52 11.87 -11.96
N PHE A 106 4.21 11.54 -10.71
CA PHE A 106 2.99 11.99 -10.07
C PHE A 106 3.11 13.50 -9.91
N GLU A 107 2.85 14.23 -10.99
CA GLU A 107 2.76 15.68 -10.94
C GLU A 107 1.54 16.01 -10.06
N LYS A 108 1.79 16.54 -8.87
CA LYS A 108 0.76 16.97 -7.94
C LYS A 108 -0.02 18.08 -8.65
N ARG A 109 -1.20 17.78 -9.21
CA ARG A 109 -2.12 18.83 -9.64
C ARG A 109 -2.58 19.56 -8.37
N HIS A 110 -2.09 20.78 -8.21
CA HIS A 110 -2.44 21.74 -7.16
C HIS A 110 -3.89 22.21 -7.30
#